data_AF-A0A0Q5QVV0-F1
#
_entry.id   AF-A0A0Q5QVV0-F1
#
_cell.length_a   1.000
_cell.length_b   1.000
_cell.length_c   1.000
_cell.angle_alpha   90.00
_cell.angle_beta   90.00
_cell.angle_gamma   90.00
#
_symmetry.space_group_name_H-M   'P 1'
#
loop_
_entity.id
_entity.type
_entity.pdbx_description
1 polymer ?
#
loop_
_entity_poly.entity_id
_entity_poly.type
_entity_poly.pdbx_seq_one_letter_code
_entity_poly.pdbx_strand_id
1 'polypeptide(L)'
;MRPDAQSAGVGSALVHAVVAATDALGYPVAALLGDPAYYSRFGFRTAADLDVVAPDPRWGEHFQARRLSAWTDAAVGSFRYAAPFAEM
;
A
#
# COMPACT_ATOMS: atom_id res chain seq x y z
N MET A 1 -12.01 7.56 20.42
CA MET A 1 -11.61 6.15 20.24
C MET A 1 -12.73 5.27 20.76
N ARG A 2 -13.26 4.36 19.93
CA ARG A 2 -14.23 3.34 20.35
C ARG A 2 -13.60 1.98 20.00
N PRO A 3 -13.16 1.18 20.99
CA PRO A 3 -12.25 0.04 20.77
C PRO A 3 -12.93 -1.25 20.26
N ASP A 4 -14.16 -1.19 19.77
CA ASP A 4 -15.00 -2.38 19.56
C ASP A 4 -15.13 -2.84 18.09
N ALA A 5 -14.44 -2.20 17.15
CA ALA A 5 -14.52 -2.52 15.72
C ALA A 5 -13.26 -3.22 15.15
N GLN A 6 -12.40 -3.78 16.01
CA GLN A 6 -11.14 -4.41 15.58
C GLN A 6 -11.25 -5.89 15.22
N SER A 7 -12.39 -6.53 15.38
CA SER A 7 -12.54 -7.97 15.13
C SER A 7 -13.54 -8.29 14.04
N ALA A 8 -13.13 -9.21 13.15
CA ALA A 8 -13.91 -9.94 12.16
C ALA A 8 -13.98 -9.34 10.73
N GLY A 9 -12.89 -9.47 9.98
CA GLY A 9 -12.94 -9.60 8.51
C GLY A 9 -13.17 -8.34 7.68
N VAL A 10 -13.76 -7.27 8.23
CA VAL A 10 -14.02 -6.02 7.49
C VAL A 10 -12.73 -5.34 7.05
N GLY A 11 -11.71 -5.29 7.91
CA GLY A 11 -10.39 -4.73 7.55
C GLY A 11 -9.74 -5.49 6.39
N SER A 12 -9.81 -6.82 6.41
CA SER A 12 -9.30 -7.65 5.30
C SER A 12 -10.11 -7.47 4.02
N ALA A 13 -11.44 -7.47 4.10
CA ALA A 13 -12.31 -7.28 2.95
C ALA A 13 -12.11 -5.89 2.32
N LEU A 14 -11.91 -4.85 3.13
CA LEU A 14 -11.60 -3.51 2.65
C LEU A 14 -10.26 -3.47 1.92
N VAL A 15 -9.22 -4.10 2.49
CA VAL A 15 -7.90 -4.18 1.83
C VAL A 15 -8.01 -4.93 0.50
N HIS A 16 -8.71 -6.06 0.45
CA HIS A 16 -8.95 -6.78 -0.79
C HIS A 16 -9.74 -5.96 -1.81
N ALA A 17 -10.79 -5.24 -1.37
CA ALA A 17 -11.59 -4.38 -2.24
C ALA A 17 -10.76 -3.23 -2.82
N VAL A 18 -9.93 -2.57 -2.00
CA VAL A 18 -9.03 -1.51 -2.44
C VAL A 18 -8.01 -2.05 -3.43
N VAL A 19 -7.38 -3.20 -3.16
CA VAL A 19 -6.45 -3.85 -4.09
C VAL A 19 -7.15 -4.17 -5.41
N ALA A 20 -8.33 -4.79 -5.38
CA ALA A 20 -9.08 -5.16 -6.58
C ALA A 20 -9.52 -3.93 -7.39
N ALA A 21 -9.97 -2.86 -6.71
CA ALA A 21 -10.31 -1.60 -7.36
C ALA A 21 -9.08 -0.93 -8.00
N THR A 22 -7.95 -0.93 -7.30
CA THR A 22 -6.70 -0.33 -7.80
C THR A 22 -6.16 -1.10 -9.00
N ASP A 23 -6.27 -2.44 -8.98
CA ASP A 23 -5.93 -3.32 -10.09
C ASP A 23 -6.87 -3.10 -11.29
N ALA A 24 -8.18 -3.02 -11.07
CA ALA A 24 -9.18 -2.75 -12.11
C ALA A 24 -9.02 -1.36 -12.75
N LEU A 25 -8.49 -0.39 -12.01
CA LEU A 25 -8.16 0.95 -12.51
C LEU A 25 -6.85 0.96 -13.32
N GLY A 26 -6.14 -0.16 -13.42
CA GLY A 26 -4.91 -0.29 -14.20
C GLY A 26 -3.69 0.32 -13.53
N TYR A 27 -3.71 0.55 -12.21
CA TYR A 27 -2.53 1.02 -11.50
C TYR A 27 -1.53 -0.13 -11.33
N PRO A 28 -0.23 0.12 -11.54
CA PRO A 28 0.79 -0.93 -11.46
C PRO A 28 1.12 -1.34 -10.00
N VAL A 29 0.87 -0.46 -9.03
CA VAL A 29 1.27 -0.65 -7.63
C VAL A 29 0.28 -0.03 -6.66
N ALA A 30 0.06 -0.69 -5.53
CA ALA A 30 -0.65 -0.14 -4.38
C ALA A 30 0.32 0.01 -3.21
N ALA A 31 0.45 1.21 -2.64
CA ALA A 31 1.27 1.49 -1.47
C ALA A 31 0.42 1.95 -0.27
N LEU A 32 0.87 1.62 0.94
CA LEU A 32 0.22 2.00 2.19
C LEU A 32 1.25 2.18 3.31
N LEU A 33 0.83 2.88 4.35
CA LEU A 33 1.56 3.01 5.61
C LEU A 33 0.83 2.21 6.69
N GLY A 34 1.50 1.24 7.30
CA GLY A 34 0.87 0.38 8.30
C GLY A 34 1.78 -0.68 8.91
N ASP A 35 1.17 -1.55 9.72
CA ASP A 35 1.90 -2.62 10.41
C ASP A 35 2.30 -3.76 9.45
N PRO A 36 3.59 -4.09 9.31
CA PRO A 36 4.05 -5.12 8.37
C PRO A 36 3.56 -6.52 8.70
N ALA A 37 3.36 -6.86 9.97
CA ALA A 37 2.81 -8.17 10.34
C ALA A 37 1.35 -8.32 9.89
N TYR A 38 0.57 -7.23 9.94
CA TYR A 38 -0.81 -7.23 9.46
C TYR A 38 -0.94 -7.27 7.94
N TYR A 39 -0.12 -6.50 7.20
CA TYR A 39 -0.29 -6.33 5.76
C TYR A 39 0.48 -7.35 4.91
N SER A 40 1.51 -8.01 5.45
CA SER A 40 2.24 -9.07 4.75
C SER A 40 1.33 -10.20 4.25
N ARG A 41 0.25 -10.52 4.98
CA ARG A 41 -0.72 -11.56 4.57
C ARG A 41 -1.50 -11.24 3.29
N PHE A 42 -1.56 -9.97 2.89
CA PHE A 42 -2.18 -9.55 1.63
C PHE A 42 -1.15 -9.40 0.51
N GLY A 43 0.10 -9.80 0.71
CA GLY A 43 1.16 -9.69 -0.29
C GLY A 43 1.79 -8.30 -0.39
N PHE A 44 1.57 -7.42 0.60
CA PHE A 44 2.36 -6.21 0.75
C PHE A 44 3.73 -6.56 1.28
N ARG A 45 4.75 -5.85 0.80
CA ARG A 45 6.13 -5.93 1.26
C ARG A 45 6.68 -4.52 1.43
N THR A 46 7.78 -4.37 2.15
CA THR A 46 8.44 -3.06 2.26
C THR A 46 8.65 -2.46 0.88
N ALA A 47 8.26 -1.20 0.68
CA ALA A 47 8.31 -0.59 -0.64
C ALA A 47 9.74 -0.52 -1.20
N ALA A 48 10.74 -0.45 -0.33
CA ALA A 48 12.15 -0.56 -0.68
C ALA A 48 12.53 -1.86 -1.42
N ASP A 49 11.83 -2.98 -1.15
CA ASP A 49 12.01 -4.26 -1.88
C ASP A 49 11.57 -4.16 -3.36
N LEU A 50 10.71 -3.18 -3.66
CA LEU A 50 10.18 -2.92 -4.99
C LEU A 50 10.88 -1.74 -5.68
N ASP A 51 11.99 -1.24 -5.14
CA ASP A 51 12.66 0.00 -5.57
C ASP A 51 11.73 1.23 -5.52
N VAL A 52 10.73 1.19 -4.64
CA VAL A 52 9.76 2.25 -4.46
C VAL A 52 10.18 3.12 -3.28
N VAL A 53 10.62 4.35 -3.59
CA VAL A 53 11.10 5.30 -2.58
C VAL A 53 9.90 5.93 -1.84
N ALA A 54 9.88 5.78 -0.52
CA ALA A 54 8.93 6.46 0.35
C ALA A 54 9.16 7.98 0.28
N PRO A 55 8.10 8.81 0.23
CA PRO A 55 8.26 10.26 0.24
C PRO A 55 8.82 10.77 1.58
N ASP A 56 8.61 10.04 2.68
CA ASP A 56 9.24 10.30 3.97
C ASP A 56 10.11 9.10 4.40
N PRO A 57 11.44 9.29 4.56
CA PRO A 57 12.35 8.22 4.95
C PRO A 57 12.12 7.70 6.38
N ARG A 58 11.37 8.42 7.23
CA ARG A 58 11.04 8.01 8.60
C ARG A 58 10.01 6.88 8.64
N TRP A 59 9.33 6.61 7.53
CA TRP A 59 8.34 5.54 7.45
C TRP A 59 8.97 4.15 7.37
N GLY A 60 10.21 4.03 6.89
CA GLY A 60 10.98 2.78 6.90
C GLY A 60 10.19 1.56 6.44
N GLU A 61 10.15 0.52 7.28
CA GLU A 61 9.44 -0.74 7.03
C GLU A 61 7.91 -0.66 7.11
N HIS A 62 7.37 0.42 7.68
CA HIS A 62 5.92 0.62 7.73
C HIS A 62 5.35 1.04 6.38
N PHE A 63 6.19 1.60 5.49
CA PHE A 63 5.79 1.91 4.13
C PHE A 63 5.91 0.66 3.27
N GLN A 64 4.76 0.10 2.92
CA GLN A 64 4.65 -1.16 2.22
C GLN A 64 3.95 -0.97 0.88
N ALA A 65 4.38 -1.71 -0.12
CA ALA A 65 3.81 -1.71 -1.45
C ALA A 65 3.55 -3.14 -1.96
N ARG A 66 2.58 -3.26 -2.85
CA ARG A 66 2.18 -4.50 -3.52
C ARG A 66 2.11 -4.26 -5.02
N ARG A 67 2.77 -5.13 -5.79
CA ARG A 67 2.65 -5.19 -7.25
C ARG A 67 1.25 -5.66 -7.65
N LEU A 68 0.66 -4.99 -8.64
CA LEU A 68 -0.63 -5.33 -9.25
C LEU A 68 -0.43 -5.86 -10.67
N SER A 69 -1.51 -6.29 -11.32
CA SER A 69 -1.47 -6.96 -12.62
C SER A 69 -0.91 -6.07 -13.74
N ALA A 70 -1.06 -4.75 -13.61
CA ALA A 70 -0.50 -3.76 -14.53
C ALA A 70 0.98 -3.43 -14.25
N TRP A 71 1.63 -4.09 -13.29
CA TRP A 71 3.05 -3.86 -12.97
C TRP A 71 3.93 -4.22 -14.17
N THR A 72 4.82 -3.30 -14.54
CA THR A 72 5.89 -3.51 -15.52
C THR A 72 7.23 -3.20 -14.87
N ASP A 73 8.32 -3.75 -15.39
CA ASP A 73 9.68 -3.45 -14.89
C ASP A 73 10.04 -1.95 -14.98
N ALA A 74 9.33 -1.20 -15.84
CA ALA A 74 9.43 0.26 -15.94
C ALA A 74 8.65 1.03 -14.85
N ALA A 75 7.89 0.35 -13.99
CA ALA A 75 7.13 0.93 -12.89
C ALA A 75 7.96 1.05 -11.58
N VAL A 76 9.28 1.00 -11.68
CA VAL A 76 10.24 1.28 -10.61
C VAL A 76 10.54 2.79 -10.55
N GLY A 77 10.65 3.36 -9.36
CA GLY A 77 10.92 4.79 -9.18
C GLY A 77 10.22 5.45 -7.99
N SER A 78 10.34 6.78 -7.89
CA SER A 78 9.78 7.55 -6.76
C SER A 78 8.25 7.50 -6.74
N PHE A 79 7.67 6.92 -5.67
CA PHE A 79 6.23 6.93 -5.46
C PHE A 79 5.78 8.34 -5.11
N ARG A 80 5.02 8.97 -6.00
CA ARG A 80 4.40 10.25 -5.72
C ARG A 80 2.95 10.02 -5.32
N TYR A 81 2.61 10.37 -4.09
CA TYR A 81 1.21 10.51 -3.71
C TYR A 81 0.53 11.53 -4.63
N ALA A 82 -0.75 11.31 -4.94
CA ALA A 82 -1.56 12.31 -5.61
C ALA A 82 -1.60 13.60 -4.76
N ALA A 83 -1.65 14.76 -5.43
CA ALA A 83 -1.57 16.10 -4.82
C ALA A 83 -2.33 16.31 -3.49
N PRO A 84 -3.55 15.79 -3.26
CA PRO A 84 -4.25 16.03 -1.99
C PRO A 84 -3.60 15.41 -0.74
N PHE A 85 -2.57 14.56 -0.88
CA PHE A 85 -1.81 14.01 0.25
C PHE A 85 -0.43 14.65 0.44
N ALA A 86 -0.06 15.63 -0.40
CA ALA A 86 1.19 16.39 -0.26
C ALA A 86 1.04 17.65 0.62
N GLU A 87 -0.18 17.96 1.06
CA GLU A 87 -0.51 19.15 1.84
C GLU A 87 -1.14 18.78 3.20
N MET A 88 -0.31 18.29 4.12
CA MET A 88 -0.53 18.37 5.57
C MET A 88 0.83 18.43 6.29
#